data_AF-A0A2V5ZJE5-F1
#
_entry.id   AF-A0A2V5ZJE5-F1
#
_cell.length_a   1.000
_cell.length_b   1.000
_cell.length_c   1.000
_cell.angle_alpha   90.00
_cell.angle_beta   90.00
_cell.angle_gamma   90.00
#
_symmetry.space_group_name_H-M   'P 1'
#
loop_
_entity.id
_entity.type
_entity.pdbx_description
1 polymer ?
#
loop_
_entity_poly.entity_id
_entity_poly.type
_entity_poly.pdbx_seq_one_letter_code
_entity_poly.pdbx_strand_id
1 'polypeptide(L)'
;MGGGMAVDYDGSKTAFDSSANYTAQEFANDVIYTIKQVCDDENVPHPTIIQESGRFLSAYHAILVTNVLEEIETVVEDITPIELDEDDPQVVIELSELREAITIKNYREYYHDALEHREELFTLFNLGLISLEDRAKGEVLFWDVCESADRYAQHSKYVPEEFGELRKLLCAK
;
A
#
# COMPACT_ATOMS: atom_id res chain seq x y z
N MET A 1 -6.47 -33.72 -19.30
CA MET A 1 -7.03 -32.39 -19.64
C MET A 1 -5.95 -31.31 -19.70
N GLY A 2 -4.65 -31.66 -19.71
CA GLY A 2 -3.58 -30.68 -19.56
C GLY A 2 -3.51 -30.14 -18.13
N GLY A 3 -2.90 -28.96 -17.97
CA GLY A 3 -2.87 -28.21 -16.72
C GLY A 3 -4.14 -27.38 -16.49
N GLY A 4 -3.99 -26.19 -15.90
CA GLY A 4 -5.07 -25.19 -15.83
C GLY A 4 -5.84 -25.13 -14.50
N MET A 5 -5.57 -26.04 -13.57
CA MET A 5 -6.06 -25.90 -12.20
C MET A 5 -5.34 -24.73 -11.51
N ALA A 6 -6.11 -23.72 -11.13
CA ALA A 6 -5.63 -22.45 -10.60
C ALA A 6 -5.33 -22.55 -9.10
N VAL A 7 -4.55 -21.58 -8.64
CA VAL A 7 -4.09 -21.43 -7.26
C VAL A 7 -4.53 -20.06 -6.81
N ASP A 8 -5.14 -19.98 -5.62
CA ASP A 8 -5.54 -18.72 -5.03
C ASP A 8 -4.33 -18.11 -4.29
N TYR A 9 -3.65 -17.15 -4.93
CA TYR A 9 -2.46 -16.50 -4.38
C TYR A 9 -2.80 -15.30 -3.49
N ASP A 10 -3.90 -14.59 -3.77
CA ASP A 10 -4.32 -13.40 -3.02
C ASP A 10 -5.37 -13.70 -1.93
N GLY A 11 -5.95 -14.91 -1.92
CA GLY A 11 -6.91 -15.36 -0.92
C GLY A 11 -8.33 -14.83 -1.13
N SER A 12 -8.59 -14.13 -2.24
CA SER A 12 -9.86 -13.47 -2.50
C SER A 12 -10.96 -14.41 -2.98
N LYS A 13 -10.59 -15.57 -3.54
CA LYS A 13 -11.51 -16.53 -4.21
C LYS A 13 -12.38 -15.88 -5.30
N THR A 14 -11.82 -14.90 -5.99
CA THR A 14 -12.47 -14.19 -7.10
C THR A 14 -11.94 -14.68 -8.46
N ALA A 15 -12.54 -14.19 -9.54
CA ALA A 15 -12.11 -14.44 -10.91
C ALA A 15 -10.96 -13.53 -11.37
N PHE A 16 -10.22 -12.95 -10.42
CA PHE A 16 -9.05 -12.12 -10.70
C PHE A 16 -7.86 -12.97 -11.13
N ASP A 17 -6.92 -12.38 -11.87
CA ASP A 17 -5.80 -13.08 -12.49
C ASP A 17 -4.90 -13.86 -11.50
N SER A 18 -4.81 -13.41 -10.25
CA SER A 18 -4.04 -14.02 -9.15
C SER A 18 -4.84 -14.98 -8.27
N SER A 19 -6.09 -15.27 -8.63
CA SER A 19 -7.03 -16.02 -7.80
C SER A 19 -7.70 -17.16 -8.57
N ALA A 20 -8.52 -17.94 -7.86
CA ALA A 20 -9.45 -18.91 -8.42
C ALA A 20 -10.82 -18.75 -7.77
N ASN A 21 -11.89 -18.67 -8.56
CA ASN A 21 -13.27 -18.60 -8.08
C ASN A 21 -13.92 -19.98 -7.91
N TYR A 22 -13.13 -21.04 -7.81
CA TYR A 22 -13.58 -22.41 -7.66
C TYR A 22 -12.64 -23.17 -6.71
N THR A 23 -13.18 -24.22 -6.11
CA THR A 23 -12.46 -25.17 -5.27
C THR A 23 -11.92 -26.33 -6.10
N ALA A 24 -10.94 -27.05 -5.57
CA ALA A 24 -10.43 -28.26 -6.18
C ALA A 24 -11.52 -29.31 -6.45
N GLN A 25 -12.52 -29.37 -5.56
CA GLN A 25 -13.64 -30.29 -5.69
C GLN A 25 -14.62 -29.86 -6.78
N GLU A 26 -14.92 -28.57 -6.91
CA GLU A 26 -15.77 -28.04 -7.99
C GLU A 26 -15.13 -28.31 -9.35
N PHE A 27 -13.83 -28.01 -9.50
CA PHE A 27 -13.09 -28.33 -10.72
C PHE A 27 -13.18 -29.83 -11.08
N ALA A 28 -12.98 -30.70 -10.09
CA ALA A 28 -13.09 -32.14 -10.30
C ALA A 28 -14.52 -32.54 -10.70
N ASN A 29 -15.53 -32.03 -10.02
CA ASN A 29 -16.94 -32.33 -10.31
C ASN A 29 -17.31 -31.92 -11.73
N ASP A 30 -16.94 -30.72 -12.17
CA ASP A 30 -17.26 -30.21 -13.50
C ASP A 30 -16.62 -31.08 -14.59
N VAL A 31 -15.33 -31.39 -14.46
CA VAL A 31 -14.61 -32.25 -15.40
C VAL A 31 -15.21 -33.65 -15.47
N ILE A 32 -15.45 -34.29 -14.32
CA ILE A 32 -16.02 -35.65 -14.26
C ILE A 32 -17.43 -35.66 -14.83
N TYR A 33 -18.26 -34.68 -14.48
CA TYR A 33 -19.64 -34.60 -14.92
C TYR A 33 -19.74 -34.45 -16.44
N THR A 34 -18.97 -33.54 -17.04
CA THR A 34 -18.97 -33.33 -18.50
C THR A 34 -18.52 -34.58 -19.25
N ILE A 35 -17.43 -35.23 -18.81
CA ILE A 35 -16.94 -36.45 -19.48
C ILE A 35 -17.94 -37.59 -19.35
N LYS A 36 -18.51 -37.79 -18.15
CA LYS A 36 -19.53 -38.81 -17.90
C LYS A 36 -20.73 -38.62 -18.82
N GLN A 37 -21.26 -37.40 -18.91
CA GLN A 37 -22.45 -37.11 -19.71
C GLN A 37 -22.24 -37.50 -21.18
N VAL A 38 -21.13 -37.07 -21.79
CA VAL A 38 -20.81 -37.41 -23.18
C VAL A 38 -20.63 -38.92 -23.37
N CYS A 39 -19.96 -39.61 -22.43
CA CYS A 39 -19.76 -41.05 -22.55
C CYS A 39 -21.06 -41.85 -22.41
N ASP A 40 -21.95 -41.42 -21.51
CA ASP A 40 -23.26 -42.04 -21.31
C ASP A 40 -24.14 -41.84 -22.55
N ASP A 41 -24.14 -40.64 -23.14
CA ASP A 41 -24.92 -40.30 -24.34
C ASP A 41 -24.45 -41.08 -25.58
N GLU A 42 -23.14 -41.25 -25.75
CA GLU A 42 -22.54 -42.03 -26.85
C GLU A 42 -22.46 -43.54 -26.54
N ASN A 43 -22.88 -43.96 -25.34
CA ASN A 43 -22.87 -45.34 -24.86
C ASN A 43 -21.49 -46.02 -24.99
N VAL A 44 -20.45 -45.31 -24.56
CA VAL A 44 -19.04 -45.77 -24.54
C VAL A 44 -18.52 -45.90 -23.09
N PRO A 45 -17.54 -46.78 -22.83
CA PRO A 45 -16.97 -46.91 -21.48
C PRO A 45 -16.26 -45.64 -21.03
N HIS A 46 -16.34 -45.34 -19.72
CA HIS A 46 -15.67 -44.18 -19.14
C HIS A 46 -14.14 -44.33 -19.20
N PRO A 47 -13.41 -43.33 -19.72
CA PRO A 47 -11.96 -43.40 -19.87
C PRO A 47 -11.23 -43.14 -18.55
N THR A 48 -9.94 -43.48 -18.51
CA THR A 48 -9.04 -42.96 -17.47
C THR A 48 -8.76 -41.48 -17.72
N ILE A 49 -8.97 -40.66 -16.70
CA ILE A 49 -8.76 -39.21 -16.77
C ILE A 49 -7.39 -38.87 -16.17
N ILE A 50 -6.59 -38.13 -16.93
CA ILE A 50 -5.26 -37.66 -16.54
C ILE A 50 -5.27 -36.14 -16.44
N GLN A 51 -4.65 -35.61 -15.38
CA GLN A 51 -4.54 -34.19 -15.12
C GLN A 51 -3.08 -33.78 -14.86
N GLU A 52 -2.66 -32.65 -15.46
CA GLU A 52 -1.27 -32.17 -15.45
C GLU A 52 -1.15 -30.86 -14.63
N SER A 53 -1.81 -30.82 -13.47
CA SER A 53 -1.88 -29.64 -12.59
C SER A 53 -0.59 -29.39 -11.78
N GLY A 54 0.54 -29.18 -12.47
CA GLY A 54 1.85 -28.99 -11.83
C GLY A 54 1.91 -27.77 -10.90
N ARG A 55 1.32 -26.63 -11.32
CA ARG A 55 1.25 -25.41 -10.50
C ARG A 55 0.49 -25.66 -9.21
N PHE A 56 -0.67 -26.29 -9.28
CA PHE A 56 -1.48 -26.59 -8.10
C PHE A 56 -0.74 -27.46 -7.08
N LEU A 57 0.02 -28.45 -7.55
CA LEU A 57 0.81 -29.32 -6.69
C LEU A 57 2.02 -28.61 -6.04
N SER A 58 2.65 -27.69 -6.76
CA SER A 58 3.92 -27.07 -6.35
C SER A 58 3.78 -25.67 -5.76
N ALA A 59 2.66 -24.98 -5.88
CA ALA A 59 2.60 -23.57 -5.48
C ALA A 59 2.92 -23.31 -4.00
N TYR A 60 2.47 -24.20 -3.10
CA TYR A 60 2.59 -24.00 -1.65
C TYR A 60 3.73 -24.79 -0.99
N HIS A 61 4.58 -25.46 -1.77
CA HIS A 61 5.60 -26.37 -1.21
C HIS A 61 6.88 -25.65 -0.73
N ALA A 62 7.06 -24.38 -1.08
CA ALA A 62 8.28 -23.63 -0.81
C ALA A 62 7.98 -22.21 -0.32
N ILE A 63 8.79 -21.73 0.61
CA ILE A 63 8.72 -20.37 1.18
C ILE A 63 10.13 -19.78 1.12
N LEU A 64 10.24 -18.53 0.67
CA LEU A 64 11.46 -17.74 0.77
C LEU A 64 11.44 -16.97 2.10
N VAL A 65 12.42 -17.24 2.96
CA VAL A 65 12.60 -16.52 4.22
C VAL A 65 13.89 -15.71 4.12
N THR A 66 13.78 -14.41 4.35
CA THR A 66 14.91 -13.48 4.39
C THR A 66 14.75 -12.51 5.55
N ASN A 67 15.86 -11.97 6.03
CA ASN A 67 15.84 -10.91 7.04
C ASN A 67 15.66 -9.55 6.37
N VAL A 68 15.01 -8.63 7.08
CA VAL A 68 15.11 -7.19 6.82
C VAL A 68 16.44 -6.74 7.43
N LEU A 69 17.35 -6.19 6.63
CA LEU A 69 18.68 -5.78 7.08
C LEU A 69 18.69 -4.36 7.63
N GLU A 70 17.89 -3.50 7.02
CA GLU A 70 17.77 -2.08 7.33
C GLU A 70 16.35 -1.65 6.94
N GLU A 71 15.84 -0.67 7.67
CA GLU A 71 14.53 -0.04 7.45
C GLU A 71 14.77 1.47 7.45
N ILE A 72 14.23 2.16 6.44
CA ILE A 72 14.28 3.62 6.38
C ILE A 72 12.90 4.15 6.71
N GLU A 73 12.77 4.75 7.90
CA GLU A 73 11.55 5.42 8.32
C GLU A 73 11.48 6.83 7.73
N THR A 74 10.29 7.20 7.26
CA THR A 74 10.05 8.52 6.63
C THR A 74 9.91 9.62 7.68
N VAL A 75 9.41 9.26 8.86
CA VAL A 75 9.30 10.13 10.03
C VAL A 75 10.31 9.62 11.04
N VAL A 76 11.27 10.46 11.40
CA VAL A 76 12.28 10.11 12.41
C VAL A 76 11.78 10.68 13.73
N GLU A 77 11.68 9.87 14.78
CA GLU A 77 11.53 10.42 16.14
C GLU A 77 12.72 11.37 16.39
N ASP A 78 12.43 12.66 16.62
CA ASP A 78 13.41 13.73 16.76
C ASP A 78 14.59 13.30 17.65
N ILE A 79 15.74 12.98 17.03
CA ILE A 79 17.01 12.79 17.75
C ILE A 79 17.43 14.14 18.35
N THR A 80 16.96 15.25 17.79
CA THR A 80 17.15 16.62 18.27
C THR A 80 15.90 17.43 17.97
N PRO A 81 15.32 18.14 18.95
CA PRO A 81 14.19 19.02 18.72
C PRO A 81 14.51 20.08 17.67
N ILE A 82 13.59 20.34 16.75
CA ILE A 82 13.70 21.45 15.81
C ILE A 82 13.67 22.76 16.60
N GLU A 83 14.77 23.51 16.57
CA GLU A 83 14.83 24.87 17.11
C GLU A 83 14.45 25.86 16.01
N LEU A 84 13.44 26.69 16.30
CA LEU A 84 12.99 27.77 15.42
C LEU A 84 13.58 29.11 15.89
N ASP A 85 14.11 29.85 14.94
CA ASP A 85 14.65 31.19 15.14
C ASP A 85 13.71 32.24 14.54
N GLU A 86 13.73 33.47 15.06
CA GLU A 86 12.92 34.58 14.51
C GLU A 86 13.30 34.94 13.06
N ASP A 87 14.50 34.54 12.61
CA ASP A 87 15.02 34.76 11.27
C ASP A 87 14.72 33.58 10.30
N ASP A 88 14.06 32.51 10.76
CA ASP A 88 13.69 31.39 9.89
C ASP A 88 12.72 31.85 8.78
N PRO A 89 12.79 31.23 7.58
CA PRO A 89 11.88 31.58 6.50
C PRO A 89 10.41 31.42 6.90
N GLN A 90 9.55 32.33 6.44
CA GLN A 90 8.12 32.34 6.76
C GLN A 90 7.45 30.97 6.53
N VAL A 91 7.79 30.28 5.43
CA VAL A 91 7.26 28.95 5.11
C VAL A 91 7.59 27.88 6.17
N VAL A 92 8.74 27.99 6.84
CA VAL A 92 9.15 27.07 7.92
C VAL A 92 8.34 27.36 9.19
N ILE A 93 8.13 28.64 9.50
CA ILE A 93 7.31 29.07 10.64
C ILE A 93 5.86 28.60 10.45
N GLU A 94 5.29 28.79 9.25
CA GLU A 94 3.93 28.36 8.91
C GLU A 94 3.76 26.84 9.02
N LEU A 95 4.73 26.05 8.54
CA LEU A 95 4.72 24.59 8.72
C LEU A 95 4.75 24.19 10.21
N SER A 96 5.47 24.93 11.05
CA SER A 96 5.47 24.69 12.49
C SER A 96 4.13 25.04 13.13
N GLU A 97 3.51 26.15 12.74
CA GLU A 97 2.18 26.53 13.23
C GLU A 97 1.13 25.47 12.86
N LEU A 98 1.19 24.93 11.63
CA LEU A 98 0.33 23.83 11.21
C LEU A 98 0.55 22.57 12.07
N ARG A 99 1.80 22.21 12.34
CA ARG A 99 2.16 21.07 13.20
C ARG A 99 1.57 21.20 14.59
N GLU A 100 1.59 22.39 15.18
CA GLU A 100 1.06 22.62 16.54
C GLU A 100 -0.46 22.72 16.59
N ALA A 101 -1.09 23.29 15.56
CA ALA A 101 -2.52 23.59 15.54
C ALA A 101 -3.38 22.49 14.86
N ILE A 102 -2.77 21.44 14.31
CA ILE A 102 -3.52 20.33 13.66
C ILE A 102 -4.39 19.57 14.67
N THR A 103 -5.62 19.28 14.26
CA THR A 103 -6.62 18.56 15.06
C THR A 103 -7.45 17.63 14.18
N ILE A 104 -8.24 16.75 14.81
CA ILE A 104 -9.18 15.87 14.11
C ILE A 104 -10.25 16.61 13.27
N LYS A 105 -10.45 17.91 13.47
CA LYS A 105 -11.47 18.69 12.73
C LYS A 105 -10.91 19.37 11.48
N ASN A 106 -9.63 19.75 11.48
CA ASN A 106 -8.97 20.53 10.43
C ASN A 106 -7.83 19.75 9.73
N TYR A 107 -7.56 18.49 10.10
CA TYR A 107 -6.44 17.71 9.54
C TYR A 107 -6.38 17.65 8.00
N ARG A 108 -7.54 17.69 7.32
CA ARG A 108 -7.58 17.66 5.84
C ARG A 108 -7.11 18.96 5.23
N GLU A 109 -7.58 20.07 5.78
CA GLU A 109 -7.17 21.42 5.37
C GLU A 109 -5.68 21.60 5.62
N TYR A 110 -5.23 21.26 6.83
CA TYR A 110 -3.83 21.44 7.22
C TYR A 110 -2.88 20.53 6.45
N TYR A 111 -3.35 19.35 6.00
CA TYR A 111 -2.58 18.52 5.09
C TYR A 111 -2.42 19.19 3.71
N HIS A 112 -3.46 19.81 3.17
CA HIS A 112 -3.39 20.54 1.90
C HIS A 112 -2.51 21.78 2.01
N ASP A 113 -2.61 22.54 3.11
CA ASP A 113 -1.75 23.69 3.39
C ASP A 113 -0.29 23.24 3.51
N ALA A 114 -0.01 22.14 4.21
CA ALA A 114 1.33 21.58 4.30
C ALA A 114 1.89 21.14 2.94
N LEU A 115 1.07 20.61 2.03
CA LEU A 115 1.49 20.31 0.66
C LEU A 115 1.88 21.58 -0.10
N GLU A 116 1.09 22.65 0.03
CA GLU A 116 1.39 23.95 -0.62
C GLU A 116 2.70 24.54 -0.09
N HIS A 117 2.86 24.61 1.23
CA HIS A 117 4.09 25.11 1.86
C HIS A 117 5.31 24.26 1.51
N ARG A 118 5.16 22.95 1.33
CA ARG A 118 6.25 22.10 0.87
C ARG A 118 6.71 22.49 -0.53
N GLU A 119 5.79 22.69 -1.47
CA GLU A 119 6.14 23.12 -2.84
C GLU A 119 6.77 24.52 -2.85
N GLU A 120 6.31 25.42 -1.99
CA GLU A 120 6.92 26.73 -1.78
C GLU A 120 8.35 26.60 -1.23
N LEU A 121 8.56 25.79 -0.19
CA LEU A 121 9.87 25.50 0.40
C LEU A 121 10.85 24.99 -0.66
N PHE A 122 10.42 24.04 -1.50
CA PHE A 122 11.21 23.54 -2.64
C PHE A 122 11.54 24.64 -3.63
N THR A 123 10.58 25.51 -3.95
CA THR A 123 10.78 26.61 -4.88
C THR A 123 11.80 27.61 -4.35
N LEU A 124 11.67 28.03 -3.09
CA LEU A 124 12.60 28.94 -2.43
C LEU A 124 14.02 28.37 -2.39
N PHE A 125 14.17 27.08 -2.08
CA PHE A 125 15.48 26.41 -2.09
C PHE A 125 16.08 26.37 -3.49
N ASN A 126 15.30 26.00 -4.50
CA ASN A 126 15.77 25.92 -5.90
C ASN A 126 16.18 27.29 -6.47
N LEU A 127 15.57 28.37 -5.99
CA LEU A 127 15.94 29.75 -6.34
C LEU A 127 17.15 30.28 -5.53
N GLY A 128 17.64 29.51 -4.54
CA GLY A 128 18.74 29.90 -3.66
C GLY A 128 18.36 30.95 -2.61
N LEU A 129 17.08 31.03 -2.24
CA LEU A 129 16.55 32.01 -1.29
C LEU A 129 16.59 31.51 0.17
N ILE A 130 16.65 30.21 0.38
CA ILE A 130 16.76 29.58 1.71
C ILE A 130 17.93 28.58 1.73
N SER A 131 18.44 28.30 2.92
CA SER A 131 19.55 27.38 3.13
C SER A 131 19.12 25.90 3.08
N LEU A 132 20.09 25.00 3.11
CA LEU A 132 19.82 23.56 3.21
C LEU A 132 19.24 23.22 4.59
N GLU A 133 19.70 23.92 5.61
CA GLU A 133 19.24 23.81 6.99
C GLU A 133 17.76 24.21 7.10
N ASP A 134 17.34 25.33 6.49
CA ASP A 134 15.94 25.75 6.47
C ASP A 134 15.05 24.74 5.75
N ARG A 135 15.54 24.23 4.62
CA ARG A 135 14.84 23.19 3.86
C ARG A 135 14.71 21.91 4.70
N ALA A 136 15.75 21.51 5.41
CA ALA A 136 15.72 20.34 6.28
C ALA A 136 14.69 20.52 7.40
N LYS A 137 14.67 21.68 8.08
CA LYS A 137 13.63 22.01 9.08
C LYS A 137 12.22 21.88 8.51
N GLY A 138 11.97 22.51 7.35
CA GLY A 138 10.66 22.49 6.70
C GLY A 138 10.24 21.09 6.25
N GLU A 139 11.16 20.26 5.72
CA GLU A 139 10.86 18.88 5.35
C GLU A 139 10.48 18.02 6.57
N VAL A 140 11.16 18.17 7.71
CA VAL A 140 10.79 17.45 8.94
C VAL A 140 9.41 17.89 9.43
N LEU A 141 9.16 19.20 9.54
CA LEU A 141 7.85 19.73 9.96
C LEU A 141 6.71 19.26 9.04
N PHE A 142 6.95 19.23 7.73
CA PHE A 142 5.99 18.71 6.76
C PHE A 142 5.61 17.24 7.04
N TRP A 143 6.61 16.39 7.30
CA TRP A 143 6.35 14.97 7.59
C TRP A 143 5.62 14.76 8.92
N ASP A 144 5.90 15.57 9.93
CA ASP A 144 5.17 15.55 11.21
C ASP A 144 3.68 15.93 11.05
N VAL A 145 3.40 16.93 10.20
CA VAL A 145 2.02 17.29 9.84
C VAL A 145 1.35 16.13 9.11
N CYS A 146 2.03 15.50 8.15
CA CYS A 146 1.53 14.34 7.42
C CYS A 146 1.21 13.15 8.33
N GLU A 147 2.10 12.84 9.28
CA GLU A 147 1.89 11.77 10.25
C GLU A 147 0.67 12.06 11.12
N SER A 148 0.57 13.29 11.64
CA SER A 148 -0.57 13.72 12.44
C SER A 148 -1.87 13.67 11.63
N ALA A 149 -1.84 14.05 10.37
CA ALA A 149 -2.98 14.03 9.48
C ALA A 149 -3.44 12.60 9.15
N ASP A 150 -2.52 11.67 8.82
CA ASP A 150 -2.87 10.25 8.62
C ASP A 150 -3.45 9.66 9.90
N ARG A 151 -2.81 9.92 11.06
CA ARG A 151 -3.32 9.46 12.36
C ARG A 151 -4.76 9.91 12.59
N TYR A 152 -5.12 11.16 12.32
CA TYR A 152 -6.50 11.64 12.44
C TYR A 152 -7.44 11.04 11.38
N ALA A 153 -6.96 10.85 10.15
CA ALA A 153 -7.72 10.20 9.09
C ALA A 153 -8.13 8.77 9.48
N GLN A 154 -7.22 7.98 10.05
CA GLN A 154 -7.49 6.60 10.47
C GLN A 154 -8.54 6.49 11.59
N HIS A 155 -8.75 7.55 12.39
CA HIS A 155 -9.79 7.59 13.42
C HIS A 155 -11.17 7.99 12.86
N SER A 156 -11.25 8.39 11.59
CA SER A 156 -12.50 8.77 10.94
C SER A 156 -13.27 7.53 10.45
N LYS A 157 -14.61 7.60 10.47
CA LYS A 157 -15.48 6.51 9.97
C LYS A 157 -15.24 6.19 8.49
N TYR A 158 -14.80 7.18 7.73
CA TYR A 158 -14.46 7.07 6.32
C TYR A 158 -13.10 7.73 6.13
N VAL A 159 -12.13 6.96 5.62
CA VAL A 159 -10.79 7.45 5.28
C VAL A 159 -10.82 7.87 3.81
N PRO A 160 -10.61 9.16 3.48
CA PRO A 160 -10.52 9.59 2.09
C PRO A 160 -9.33 8.91 1.37
N GLU A 161 -9.47 8.70 0.06
CA GLU A 161 -8.47 7.99 -0.77
C GLU A 161 -7.08 8.64 -0.70
N GLU A 162 -7.01 9.98 -0.67
CA GLU A 162 -5.77 10.76 -0.54
C GLU A 162 -4.92 10.37 0.69
N PHE A 163 -5.56 9.97 1.80
CA PHE A 163 -4.85 9.50 3.00
C PHE A 163 -4.40 8.04 2.86
N GLY A 164 -5.07 7.25 2.02
CA GLY A 164 -4.57 5.94 1.61
C GLY A 164 -3.30 6.03 0.76
N GLU A 165 -3.19 7.06 -0.08
CA GLU A 165 -1.96 7.38 -0.81
C GLU A 165 -0.87 7.93 0.10
N LEU A 166 -1.21 8.87 0.99
CA LEU A 166 -0.28 9.40 1.99
C LEU A 166 0.35 8.28 2.82
N ARG A 167 -0.46 7.32 3.26
CA ARG A 167 0.03 6.20 4.05
C ARG A 167 1.06 5.35 3.30
N LYS A 168 0.88 5.14 1.99
CA LYS A 168 1.89 4.46 1.16
C LYS A 168 3.21 5.24 1.09
N LEU A 169 3.15 6.57 1.18
CA LEU A 169 4.33 7.43 1.22
C LEU A 169 5.01 7.40 2.59
N LEU A 170 4.24 7.29 3.68
CA LEU A 170 4.75 7.21 5.05
C LEU A 170 5.34 5.84 5.40
N CYS A 171 4.89 4.77 4.75
CA CYS A 171 5.42 3.42 4.96
C CYS A 171 6.94 3.38 4.84
N ALA A 172 7.58 2.78 5.85
CA ALA A 172 9.00 2.54 5.84
C ALA A 172 9.42 1.68 4.63
N LYS A 173 10.66 1.91 4.18
CA LYS A 173 11.24 1.27 2.99
C LYS A 173 12.32 0.27 3.36
#